data_AF-A0A554X6B5-F1
#
_entry.id   AF-A0A554X6B5-F1
#
_cell.length_a   1.000
_cell.length_b   1.000
_cell.length_c   1.000
_cell.angle_alpha   90.00
_cell.angle_beta   90.00
_cell.angle_gamma   90.00
#
_symmetry.space_group_name_H-M   'P 1'
#
loop_
_entity.id
_entity.type
_entity.pdbx_description
1 polymer ?
#
loop_
_entity_poly.entity_id
_entity_poly.type
_entity_poly.pdbx_seq_one_letter_code
_entity_poly.pdbx_strand_id
1 'polypeptide(L)' 'MKTISASDANRYFSRVLRDVAAGEAVTVVARGRPVASIAPIRPRDPAREAAKRRLLDRLHGQDVTGSRDWTRDALYER' A
#
# COMPACT_ATOMS: atom_id res chain seq x y z
N MET A 1 10.60 -9.38 -3.90
CA MET A 1 10.27 -8.15 -4.68
C MET A 1 11.40 -7.95 -5.66
N LYS A 2 11.11 -8.00 -6.96
CA LYS A 2 12.14 -7.93 -8.01
C LYS A 2 12.44 -6.47 -8.33
N THR A 3 13.68 -6.12 -8.59
CA THR A 3 14.08 -4.73 -8.83
C THR A 3 14.58 -4.58 -10.26
N ILE A 4 14.08 -3.59 -11.00
CA ILE A 4 14.48 -3.31 -12.38
C ILE A 4 14.81 -1.84 -12.57
N SER A 5 15.71 -1.54 -13.51
CA SER A 5 15.97 -0.16 -13.89
C SER A 5 14.78 0.45 -14.64
N ALA A 6 14.62 1.77 -14.61
CA ALA A 6 13.60 2.47 -15.40
C ALA A 6 13.76 2.21 -16.91
N SER A 7 14.99 2.08 -17.40
CA SER A 7 15.26 1.74 -18.80
C SER A 7 14.83 0.32 -19.15
N ASP A 8 15.06 -0.66 -18.27
CA ASP A 8 14.64 -2.04 -18.51
C ASP A 8 13.13 -2.20 -18.38
N ALA A 9 12.50 -1.47 -17.46
CA ALA A 9 11.05 -1.42 -17.33
C ALA A 9 10.41 -0.97 -18.64
N ASN A 10 10.92 0.09 -19.26
CA ASN A 10 10.41 0.58 -20.54
C ASN A 10 10.72 -0.39 -21.70
N ARG A 11 11.93 -0.96 -21.74
CA ARG A 11 12.37 -1.86 -22.81
C ARG A 11 11.62 -3.21 -22.82
N TYR A 12 11.30 -3.75 -21.64
CA TYR A 12 10.69 -5.06 -21.47
C TYR A 12 9.29 -4.99 -20.84
N PHE A 13 8.57 -3.89 -21.05
CA PHE A 13 7.33 -3.59 -20.33
C PHE A 13 6.29 -4.71 -20.40
N SER A 14 6.05 -5.27 -21.59
CA SER A 14 5.08 -6.37 -21.77
C SER A 14 5.48 -7.66 -21.04
N ARG A 15 6.78 -7.90 -20.82
CA ARG A 15 7.24 -9.03 -19.99
C ARG A 15 7.01 -8.73 -18.52
N VAL A 16 7.35 -7.53 -18.06
CA VAL A 16 7.11 -7.09 -16.67
C VAL A 16 5.63 -7.22 -16.33
N LEU A 17 4.72 -6.81 -17.22
CA LEU A 17 3.28 -6.96 -17.00
C LEU A 17 2.82 -8.41 -16.92
N ARG A 18 3.44 -9.35 -17.66
CA ARG A 18 3.12 -10.79 -17.53
C ARG A 18 3.57 -11.34 -16.17
N ASP A 19 4.78 -11.00 -15.73
CA ASP A 19 5.28 -11.39 -14.42
C ASP A 19 4.38 -10.81 -13.31
N VAL A 20 3.97 -9.55 -13.45
CA VAL A 20 3.03 -8.89 -12.52
C VAL A 20 1.65 -9.53 -12.54
N ALA A 21 1.12 -9.89 -13.72
CA ALA A 21 -0.17 -10.58 -13.82
C ALA A 21 -0.13 -11.97 -13.14
N ALA A 22 1.03 -12.62 -13.09
CA ALA A 22 1.24 -13.87 -12.37
C ALA A 22 1.36 -13.71 -10.84
N GLY A 23 1.32 -12.48 -10.33
CA GLY A 23 1.34 -12.19 -8.90
C GLY A 23 2.62 -11.54 -8.38
N GLU A 24 3.63 -11.31 -9.23
CA GLU A 24 4.88 -10.68 -8.81
C GLU A 24 4.74 -9.17 -8.61
N ALA A 25 5.43 -8.62 -7.61
CA ALA A 25 5.60 -7.19 -7.44
C ALA A 25 7.03 -6.77 -7.81
N VAL A 26 7.13 -5.72 -8.62
CA VAL A 26 8.38 -5.21 -9.20
C VAL A 26 8.62 -3.77 -8.77
N THR A 27 9.81 -3.47 -8.26
CA THR A 27 10.27 -2.11 -7.95
C THR A 27 11.05 -1.56 -9.13
N VAL A 28 10.67 -0.36 -9.59
CA VAL A 28 11.39 0.38 -10.62
C VAL A 28 12.34 1.37 -9.95
N VAL A 29 13.60 1.35 -10.38
CA VAL A 29 14.69 2.16 -9.84
C VAL A 29 15.21 3.09 -10.94
N ALA A 30 15.42 4.36 -10.60
CA ALA A 30 16.09 5.34 -11.44
C ALA A 30 17.33 5.87 -10.72
N ARG A 31 18.50 5.80 -11.36
CA ARG A 31 19.78 6.29 -10.80
C ARG A 31 20.05 5.75 -9.38
N GLY A 32 19.82 4.45 -9.17
CA GLY A 32 20.02 3.77 -7.89
C GLY A 32 18.94 4.01 -6.83
N ARG A 33 17.92 4.85 -7.10
CA ARG A 33 16.83 5.14 -6.16
C ARG A 33 15.51 4.50 -6.60
N PRO A 34 14.78 3.80 -5.72
CA PRO A 34 13.41 3.36 -5.99
C PRO A 34 12.51 4.56 -6.31
N VAL A 35 11.77 4.49 -7.41
CA VAL A 35 10.90 5.58 -7.87
C VAL A 35 9.45 5.15 -8.10
N ALA A 36 9.22 3.87 -8.35
CA ALA A 36 7.87 3.34 -8.55
C ALA A 36 7.81 1.84 -8.20
N SER A 37 6.59 1.32 -8.05
CA SER A 37 6.34 -0.11 -7.99
C SER A 37 5.20 -0.48 -8.93
N ILE A 38 5.33 -1.60 -9.60
CA ILE A 38 4.29 -2.22 -10.43
C ILE A 38 3.90 -3.51 -9.72
N ALA A 39 2.64 -3.63 -9.35
CA ALA A 39 2.14 -4.74 -8.57
C ALA A 39 0.81 -5.25 -9.16
N PRO A 40 0.46 -6.52 -8.91
CA PRO A 40 -0.78 -7.09 -9.41
C PRO A 40 -1.95 -6.36 -8.76
N ILE A 41 -3.03 -6.15 -9.52
CA ILE A 41 -4.29 -5.73 -8.93
C ILE A 41 -4.78 -6.90 -8.10
N ARG A 42 -4.64 -6.82 -6.78
CA ARG A 42 -5.19 -7.82 -5.88
C ARG A 42 -6.71 -7.62 -5.85
N PRO A 43 -7.52 -8.67 -6.13
CA PRO A 43 -8.94 -8.58 -5.88
C PRO A 43 -9.15 -8.21 -4.42
N ARG A 44 -10.20 -7.43 -4.14
CA ARG A 44 -10.59 -7.15 -2.75
C ARG A 44 -10.81 -8.49 -2.06
N ASP A 45 -9.95 -8.78 -1.09
CA ASP A 45 -10.08 -9.98 -0.26
C ASP A 45 -11.30 -9.79 0.67
N PRO A 46 -12.40 -10.52 0.46
CA PRO A 46 -13.60 -10.35 1.26
C PRO A 46 -13.37 -10.62 2.75
N ALA A 47 -12.44 -11.53 3.08
CA ALA A 47 -12.09 -11.84 4.46
C ALA A 47 -11.36 -10.66 5.11
N ARG A 48 -10.43 -10.03 4.39
CA ARG A 48 -9.74 -8.81 4.85
C ARG A 48 -10.71 -7.65 5.05
N GLU A 49 -11.62 -7.41 4.11
CA GLU A 49 -12.63 -6.36 4.24
C GLU A 49 -13.59 -6.62 5.40
N ALA A 50 -14.02 -7.87 5.60
CA ALA A 50 -14.84 -8.26 6.73
C ALA A 50 -14.10 -8.10 8.07
N ALA A 51 -12.81 -8.46 8.14
CA ALA A 51 -11.97 -8.27 9.31
C ALA A 51 -11.81 -6.77 9.64
N LYS A 52 -11.55 -5.94 8.63
CA LYS A 52 -11.48 -4.48 8.78
C LYS A 52 -12.80 -3.91 9.29
N ARG A 53 -13.93 -4.30 8.71
CA ARG A 53 -15.26 -3.85 9.15
C ARG A 53 -15.51 -4.20 10.61
N ARG A 54 -15.30 -5.46 11.00
CA ARG A 54 -15.46 -5.91 12.40
C ARG A 54 -14.57 -5.14 13.37
N LEU A 55 -13.32 -4.84 12.98
CA LEU A 55 -12.42 -4.03 13.79
C LEU A 55 -12.98 -2.61 13.99
N LEU A 56 -13.40 -1.95 12.92
CA LEU A 56 -13.92 -0.58 13.00
C LEU A 56 -15.24 -0.52 13.77
N ASP A 57 -16.15 -1.47 13.56
CA ASP A 57 -17.42 -1.55 14.30
C ASP A 57 -17.15 -1.69 15.81
N ARG A 58 -16.18 -2.53 16.19
CA ARG A 58 -15.75 -2.66 17.59
C ARG A 58 -15.18 -1.35 18.13
N LEU A 59 -14.30 -0.68 17.38
CA LEU A 59 -13.65 0.55 17.85
C LEU A 59 -14.63 1.71 17.98
N HIS A 60 -15.63 1.82 17.09
CA HIS A 60 -16.66 2.85 17.19
C HIS A 60 -17.57 2.65 18.41
N GLY A 61 -17.78 1.41 18.86
CA GLY A 61 -18.56 1.10 20.05
C GLY A 61 -17.76 1.11 21.36
N GLN A 62 -16.45 1.36 21.32
CA GLN A 62 -15.62 1.45 22.52
C GLN A 62 -15.61 2.87 23.07
N ASP A 63 -15.76 2.98 24.39
CA ASP A 63 -15.63 4.26 25.07
C ASP A 63 -14.23 4.83 24.87
N VAL A 64 -14.17 6.17 24.81
CA VAL A 64 -12.92 6.88 24.70
C VAL A 64 -12.10 6.65 25.97
N THR A 65 -10.93 6.02 25.82
CA THR A 65 -10.00 5.82 26.93
C THR A 65 -9.01 6.97 27.06
N GLY A 66 -8.70 7.35 28.31
CA GLY A 66 -7.68 8.34 28.67
C GLY A 66 -8.18 9.79 28.65
N SER A 67 -7.50 10.65 29.40
CA SER A 67 -7.67 12.10 29.29
C SER A 67 -6.89 12.61 28.08
N ARG A 68 -7.50 13.48 27.27
CA ARG A 68 -6.87 14.13 26.12
C ARG A 68 -6.94 15.63 26.34
N ASP A 69 -5.79 16.26 26.38
CA ASP A 69 -5.59 17.71 26.52
C ASP A 69 -5.33 18.40 25.18
N TRP A 70 -5.35 17.66 24.08
CA TRP A 70 -5.10 18.15 22.72
C TRP A 70 -6.33 18.02 21.83
N THR A 71 -6.47 18.97 20.90
CA THR A 71 -7.40 18.88 19.77
C THR A 71 -6.70 18.22 18.57
N ARG A 72 -7.48 17.68 17.63
CA ARG A 72 -6.92 17.09 16.40
C ARG A 72 -5.99 18.09 15.68
N ASP A 73 -6.40 19.35 15.59
CA ASP A 73 -5.65 20.37 14.84
C ASP A 73 -4.29 20.67 15.48
N ALA A 74 -4.20 20.62 16.81
CA ALA A 74 -2.95 20.77 17.55
C ALA A 74 -1.89 19.69 17.23
N LEU A 75 -2.28 18.57 16.60
CA LEU A 75 -1.36 17.50 16.18
C LEU A 75 -0.75 17.71 14.79
N TYR A 76 -1.28 18.62 13.98
CA TYR A 76 -0.88 18.81 12.58
C TYR A 76 -0.06 20.07 12.33
N GLU A 77 0.17 20.91 13.34
CA GLU A 77 1.02 22.09 13.22
C GLU A 77 2.49 21.76 13.53
N ARG A 78 3.34 21.88 12.51
CA ARG A 78 4.80 21.98 12.59
C ARG A 78 5.30 23.02 11.61
#